data_AF-A0A286GVD9-F1
#
_entry.id   AF-A0A286GVD9-F1
#
_cell.length_a   1.000
_cell.length_b   1.000
_cell.length_c   1.000
_cell.angle_alpha   90.00
_cell.angle_beta   90.00
_cell.angle_gamma   90.00
#
_symmetry.space_group_name_H-M   'P 1'
#
loop_
_entity.id
_entity.type
_entity.pdbx_description
1 polymer ?
#
loop_
_entity_poly.entity_id
_entity_poly.type
_entity_poly.pdbx_seq_one_letter_code
_entity_poly.pdbx_strand_id
1 'polypeptide(L)'
;MNTLIRAALLVVLGCQTVLSANLPPTYTGDRKGDSVYVTTMEGAIKDIFSSKTASDYLKVINRLERVTTMKSTEWIPIYWTSYAYTLASYSFPDANTKDQYLEKAEQLARKLSSMNADNDETSILEAFIAQSRMTVDPQNRFSTYGSKFNDMLGKAKKINPDNPRVYNLQGRNLYYTPEQFGGGKKNACPVIDVAMNKYQKFVSKSSIHPSWGRDYTEKLYEECKK
;
A
#
# COMPACT_ATOMS: atom_id res chain seq x y z
N MET A 1 55.94 44.04 26.09
CA MET A 1 55.34 45.39 25.94
C MET A 1 54.20 45.24 24.94
N ASN A 2 52.93 45.10 25.36
CA ASN A 2 51.99 46.19 25.68
C ASN A 2 51.99 47.25 24.54
N THR A 3 50.91 47.57 23.82
CA THR A 3 49.50 47.72 24.26
C THR A 3 48.59 48.02 23.03
N LEU A 4 47.25 47.95 23.22
CA LEU A 4 46.12 48.52 22.42
C LEU A 4 45.56 47.58 21.33
N ILE A 5 44.44 46.87 21.48
CA ILE A 5 43.07 47.20 21.92
C ILE A 5 42.47 48.42 21.20
N ARG A 6 41.71 48.17 20.13
CA ARG A 6 40.49 48.91 19.80
C ARG A 6 39.43 47.95 19.25
N ALA A 7 38.28 48.01 19.91
CA ALA A 7 37.06 47.28 19.59
C ALA A 7 36.41 47.81 18.29
N ALA A 8 35.83 46.90 17.51
CA ALA A 8 34.77 47.20 16.57
C ALA A 8 33.70 46.10 16.69
N LEU A 9 32.59 46.51 17.28
CA LEU A 9 31.30 45.84 17.34
C LEU A 9 30.70 45.85 15.91
N LEU A 10 30.21 44.73 15.38
CA LEU A 10 28.88 44.58 14.74
C LEU A 10 28.74 43.32 13.86
N VAL A 11 27.54 42.75 13.93
CA VAL A 11 26.82 41.91 12.95
C VAL A 11 26.97 40.38 13.04
N VAL A 12 25.95 39.84 13.72
CA VAL A 12 25.31 38.53 13.59
C VAL A 12 25.17 38.05 12.14
N LEU A 13 25.38 36.74 11.90
CA LEU A 13 24.72 35.82 10.96
C LEU A 13 25.76 34.74 10.59
N GLY A 14 25.66 33.48 11.03
CA GLY A 14 24.49 32.62 10.90
C GLY A 14 24.60 31.85 9.57
N CYS A 15 25.43 30.80 9.52
CA CYS A 15 25.35 29.78 8.47
C CYS A 15 25.75 28.42 9.06
N GLN A 16 24.94 27.92 9.99
CA GLN A 16 24.83 26.49 10.18
C GLN A 16 23.93 25.99 9.05
N THR A 17 24.51 25.27 8.09
CA THR A 17 23.78 24.54 7.07
C THR A 17 22.97 23.45 7.77
N VAL A 18 21.71 23.75 8.05
CA VAL A 18 20.72 22.75 8.45
C VAL A 18 20.48 21.88 7.23
N LEU A 19 20.92 20.62 7.28
CA LEU A 19 20.40 19.57 6.41
C LEU A 19 18.90 19.44 6.74
N SER A 20 18.04 20.15 6.00
CA SER A 20 16.61 19.91 6.06
C SER A 20 16.35 18.58 5.38
N ALA A 21 16.16 17.52 6.18
CA ALA A 21 15.45 16.35 5.73
C ALA A 21 14.09 16.82 5.21
N ASN A 22 13.85 16.72 3.91
CA ASN A 22 12.52 16.85 3.32
C ASN A 22 11.67 15.66 3.77
N LEU A 23 11.24 15.68 5.03
CA LEU A 23 10.15 14.84 5.49
C LEU A 23 8.89 15.34 4.78
N PRO A 24 8.06 14.45 4.21
CA PRO A 24 6.76 14.86 3.68
C PRO A 24 5.98 15.58 4.78
N PRO A 25 5.20 16.61 4.44
CA PRO A 25 4.46 17.39 5.44
C PRO A 25 3.62 16.45 6.30
N THR A 26 3.89 16.46 7.60
CA THR A 26 3.04 15.79 8.58
C THR A 26 1.66 16.44 8.52
N TYR A 27 0.62 15.65 8.30
CA TYR A 27 -0.77 16.12 8.27
C TYR A 27 -1.15 16.74 9.62
N THR A 28 -1.20 18.08 9.69
CA THR A 28 -1.74 18.84 10.82
C THR A 28 -3.21 19.13 10.50
N GLY A 29 -4.12 18.28 10.97
CA GLY A 29 -5.52 18.18 10.54
C GLY A 29 -6.48 19.32 10.93
N ASP A 30 -6.10 20.59 10.77
CA ASP A 30 -6.87 21.75 11.27
C ASP A 30 -7.46 22.68 10.19
N ARG A 31 -7.47 22.28 8.91
CA ARG A 31 -8.20 23.04 7.86
C ARG A 31 -9.55 22.40 7.58
N LYS A 32 -10.61 23.19 7.43
CA LYS A 32 -11.96 22.72 7.03
C LYS A 32 -11.94 21.84 5.78
N GLY A 33 -11.05 22.13 4.82
CA GLY A 33 -10.84 21.30 3.61
C GLY A 33 -10.16 19.95 3.87
N ASP A 34 -9.45 19.82 4.99
CA ASP A 34 -8.78 18.58 5.40
C ASP A 34 -9.75 17.64 6.12
N SER A 35 -10.71 18.18 6.88
CA SER A 35 -11.80 17.39 7.48
C SER A 35 -12.73 16.79 6.41
N VAL A 36 -13.18 17.58 5.42
CA VAL A 36 -14.04 17.07 4.32
C VAL A 36 -13.31 16.00 3.50
N TYR A 37 -12.01 16.18 3.28
CA TYR A 37 -11.16 15.20 2.60
C TYR A 37 -11.11 13.87 3.37
N VAL A 38 -10.78 13.91 4.67
CA VAL A 38 -10.70 12.71 5.51
C VAL A 38 -12.04 12.00 5.57
N THR A 39 -13.14 12.69 5.86
CA THR A 39 -14.48 12.08 5.90
C THR A 39 -14.89 11.48 4.55
N THR A 40 -14.51 12.12 3.44
CA THR A 40 -14.76 11.57 2.10
C THR A 40 -13.99 10.27 1.88
N MET A 41 -12.72 10.24 2.28
CA MET A 41 -11.87 9.06 2.17
C MET A 41 -12.34 7.92 3.08
N GLU A 42 -12.70 8.19 4.33
CA GLU A 42 -13.24 7.20 5.28
C GLU A 42 -14.51 6.54 4.71
N GLY A 43 -15.42 7.34 4.15
CA GLY A 43 -16.61 6.82 3.48
C GLY A 43 -16.26 5.92 2.30
N ALA A 44 -15.35 6.36 1.43
CA ALA A 44 -14.93 5.56 0.28
C ALA A 44 -14.26 4.24 0.70
N ILE A 45 -13.37 4.26 1.71
CA ILE A 45 -12.69 3.07 2.23
C ILE A 45 -13.69 2.08 2.83
N LYS A 46 -14.66 2.58 3.61
CA LYS A 46 -15.76 1.75 4.12
C LYS A 46 -16.54 1.10 2.97
N ASP A 47 -16.84 1.87 1.93
CA ASP A 47 -17.58 1.38 0.78
C ASP A 47 -16.79 0.30 0.00
N ILE A 48 -15.44 0.43 -0.14
CA ILE A 48 -14.56 -0.62 -0.70
C ILE A 48 -14.81 -1.95 0.02
N PHE A 49 -14.73 -1.97 1.35
CA PHE A 49 -14.83 -3.21 2.13
C PHE A 49 -16.25 -3.80 2.16
N SER A 50 -17.27 -2.99 1.90
CA SER A 50 -18.66 -3.45 1.80
C SER A 50 -19.07 -3.89 0.39
N SER A 51 -18.26 -3.57 -0.63
CA SER A 51 -18.55 -3.85 -2.04
C SER A 51 -18.52 -5.35 -2.34
N LYS A 52 -19.56 -5.84 -3.05
CA LYS A 52 -19.69 -7.26 -3.40
C LYS A 52 -19.76 -7.51 -4.90
N THR A 53 -20.13 -6.49 -5.66
CA THR A 53 -20.32 -6.58 -7.11
C THR A 53 -19.43 -5.61 -7.84
N ALA A 54 -19.23 -5.86 -9.15
CA ALA A 54 -18.53 -4.92 -10.04
C ALA A 54 -19.17 -3.52 -10.01
N SER A 55 -20.50 -3.43 -9.90
CA SER A 55 -21.21 -2.14 -9.84
C SER A 55 -20.90 -1.38 -8.55
N ASP A 56 -20.80 -2.07 -7.41
CA ASP A 56 -20.45 -1.45 -6.12
C ASP A 56 -19.04 -0.86 -6.19
N TYR A 57 -18.07 -1.64 -6.68
CA TYR A 57 -16.70 -1.17 -6.84
C TYR A 57 -16.62 0.02 -7.80
N LEU A 58 -17.34 0.01 -8.92
CA LEU A 58 -17.32 1.12 -9.88
C LEU A 58 -17.82 2.43 -9.26
N LYS A 59 -18.85 2.40 -8.41
CA LYS A 59 -19.34 3.60 -7.70
C LYS A 59 -18.24 4.19 -6.80
N VAL A 60 -17.53 3.33 -6.07
CA VAL A 60 -16.45 3.74 -5.17
C VAL A 60 -15.23 4.25 -5.92
N ILE A 61 -14.84 3.57 -7.00
CA ILE A 61 -13.76 3.98 -7.90
C ILE A 61 -14.04 5.38 -8.45
N ASN A 62 -15.23 5.63 -8.99
CA ASN A 62 -15.59 6.95 -9.53
C ASN A 62 -15.50 8.06 -8.47
N ARG A 63 -15.84 7.75 -7.21
CA ARG A 63 -15.67 8.69 -6.09
C ARG A 63 -14.20 8.95 -5.80
N LEU A 64 -13.39 7.90 -5.71
CA LEU A 64 -11.95 7.99 -5.43
C LEU A 64 -11.18 8.70 -6.55
N GLU A 65 -11.53 8.49 -7.82
CA GLU A 65 -10.93 9.20 -8.95
C GLU A 65 -11.14 10.71 -8.88
N ARG A 66 -12.34 11.16 -8.47
CA ARG A 66 -12.60 12.58 -8.22
C ARG A 66 -11.72 13.11 -7.10
N VAL A 67 -11.55 12.37 -5.99
CA VAL A 67 -10.67 12.76 -4.89
C VAL A 67 -9.21 12.81 -5.34
N THR A 68 -8.74 11.79 -6.05
CA THR A 68 -7.40 11.72 -6.65
C THR A 68 -7.12 12.89 -7.59
N THR A 69 -8.13 13.37 -8.32
CA THR A 69 -8.01 14.56 -9.18
C THR A 69 -7.86 15.84 -8.34
N MET A 70 -8.68 16.01 -7.30
CA MET A 70 -8.62 17.19 -6.42
C MET A 70 -7.39 17.21 -5.50
N LYS A 71 -6.85 16.04 -5.15
CA LYS A 71 -5.74 15.83 -4.21
C LYS A 71 -4.60 15.09 -4.91
N SER A 72 -4.22 15.56 -6.10
CA SER A 72 -3.30 14.85 -7.01
C SER A 72 -1.87 14.67 -6.50
N THR A 73 -1.48 15.43 -5.48
CA THR A 73 -0.20 15.33 -4.76
C THR A 73 -0.25 14.42 -3.54
N GLU A 74 -1.44 13.98 -3.12
CA GLU A 74 -1.61 13.04 -2.01
C GLU A 74 -1.55 11.60 -2.51
N TRP A 75 -0.73 10.77 -1.88
CA TRP A 75 -0.56 9.38 -2.29
C TRP A 75 -1.73 8.48 -1.83
N ILE A 76 -2.38 8.80 -0.70
CA ILE A 76 -3.42 7.96 -0.10
C ILE A 76 -4.64 7.75 -1.03
N PRO A 77 -5.20 8.77 -1.70
CA PRO A 77 -6.32 8.57 -2.62
C PRO A 77 -5.92 7.72 -3.82
N ILE A 78 -4.72 7.95 -4.36
CA ILE A 78 -4.19 7.18 -5.49
C ILE A 78 -4.03 5.72 -5.10
N TYR A 79 -3.49 5.45 -3.91
CA TYR A 79 -3.37 4.10 -3.34
C TYR A 79 -4.71 3.39 -3.26
N TRP A 80 -5.71 4.01 -2.62
CA TRP A 80 -7.02 3.38 -2.46
C TRP A 80 -7.76 3.23 -3.79
N THR A 81 -7.57 4.15 -4.74
CA THR A 81 -8.11 4.03 -6.09
C THR A 81 -7.53 2.80 -6.78
N SER A 82 -6.19 2.63 -6.74
CA SER A 82 -5.50 1.47 -7.32
C SER A 82 -5.95 0.17 -6.66
N TYR A 83 -5.99 0.13 -5.33
CA TYR A 83 -6.48 -1.01 -4.56
C TYR A 83 -7.93 -1.38 -4.91
N ALA A 84 -8.81 -0.40 -5.07
CA ALA A 84 -10.20 -0.64 -5.48
C ALA A 84 -10.29 -1.24 -6.88
N TYR A 85 -9.48 -0.77 -7.85
CA TYR A 85 -9.37 -1.40 -9.17
C TYR A 85 -8.88 -2.85 -9.08
N THR A 86 -7.87 -3.12 -8.23
CA THR A 86 -7.36 -4.48 -8.00
C THR A 86 -8.46 -5.40 -7.47
N LEU A 87 -9.21 -4.97 -6.45
CA LEU A 87 -10.32 -5.76 -5.90
C LEU A 87 -11.46 -5.96 -6.89
N ALA A 88 -11.82 -4.91 -7.63
CA ALA A 88 -12.88 -4.95 -8.63
C ALA A 88 -12.59 -5.98 -9.72
N SER A 89 -11.31 -6.20 -10.08
CA SER A 89 -10.93 -7.22 -11.07
C SER A 89 -11.48 -8.62 -10.72
N TYR A 90 -11.51 -8.98 -9.44
CA TYR A 90 -12.02 -10.28 -8.98
C TYR A 90 -13.55 -10.45 -9.14
N SER A 91 -14.28 -9.37 -9.43
CA SER A 91 -15.74 -9.42 -9.67
C SER A 91 -16.10 -9.83 -11.09
N PHE A 92 -15.13 -9.93 -12.01
CA PHE A 92 -15.37 -10.31 -13.41
C PHE A 92 -14.97 -11.76 -13.66
N PRO A 93 -15.70 -12.49 -14.51
CA PRO A 93 -15.32 -13.84 -14.88
C PRO A 93 -14.26 -13.89 -16.00
N ASP A 94 -14.29 -12.94 -16.94
CA ASP A 94 -13.46 -12.97 -18.14
C ASP A 94 -12.09 -12.30 -17.94
N ALA A 95 -11.07 -12.85 -18.60
CA ALA A 95 -9.69 -12.39 -18.46
C ALA A 95 -9.47 -10.97 -18.99
N ASN A 96 -10.11 -10.60 -20.09
CA ASN A 96 -9.92 -9.31 -20.74
C ASN A 96 -10.38 -8.15 -19.83
N THR A 97 -11.56 -8.26 -19.24
CA THR A 97 -12.08 -7.24 -18.32
C THR A 97 -11.26 -7.16 -17.05
N LYS A 98 -10.84 -8.32 -16.48
CA LYS A 98 -9.89 -8.34 -15.36
C LYS A 98 -8.63 -7.52 -15.68
N ASP A 99 -8.07 -7.74 -16.88
CA ASP A 99 -6.85 -7.07 -17.30
C ASP A 99 -7.01 -5.57 -17.52
N GLN A 100 -8.16 -5.11 -17.98
CA GLN A 100 -8.44 -3.68 -18.11
C GLN A 100 -8.46 -2.98 -16.74
N TYR A 101 -9.06 -3.61 -15.74
CA TYR A 101 -9.07 -3.08 -14.37
C TYR A 101 -7.66 -3.12 -13.74
N LEU A 102 -6.92 -4.21 -13.94
CA LEU A 102 -5.56 -4.33 -13.43
C LEU A 102 -4.59 -3.36 -14.13
N GLU A 103 -4.81 -3.04 -15.41
CA GLU A 103 -4.03 -2.01 -16.10
C GLU A 103 -4.22 -0.63 -15.47
N LYS A 104 -5.46 -0.27 -15.10
CA LYS A 104 -5.74 0.96 -14.35
C LYS A 104 -5.07 0.96 -12.98
N ALA A 105 -5.12 -0.16 -12.26
CA ALA A 105 -4.43 -0.31 -10.99
C ALA A 105 -2.90 -0.09 -11.14
N GLU A 106 -2.28 -0.69 -12.16
CA GLU A 106 -0.85 -0.55 -12.44
C GLU A 106 -0.46 0.87 -12.86
N GLN A 107 -1.29 1.57 -13.64
CA GLN A 107 -1.06 2.98 -13.99
C GLN A 107 -0.99 3.87 -12.74
N LEU A 108 -1.92 3.65 -11.81
CA LEU A 108 -1.96 4.37 -10.53
C LEU A 108 -0.78 3.97 -9.63
N ALA A 109 -0.38 2.70 -9.59
CA ALA A 109 0.78 2.25 -8.84
C ALA A 109 2.09 2.85 -9.39
N ARG A 110 2.25 2.91 -10.72
CA ARG A 110 3.38 3.60 -11.37
C ARG A 110 3.42 5.09 -10.99
N LYS A 111 2.25 5.75 -10.90
CA LYS A 111 2.16 7.13 -10.42
C LYS A 111 2.59 7.26 -8.95
N LEU A 112 2.20 6.34 -8.07
CA LEU A 112 2.66 6.33 -6.67
C LEU A 112 4.19 6.20 -6.58
N SER A 113 4.74 5.26 -7.34
CA SER A 113 6.18 5.00 -7.36
C SER A 113 6.98 6.21 -7.88
N SER A 114 6.44 7.00 -8.81
CA SER A 114 7.09 8.23 -9.30
C SER A 114 6.99 9.42 -8.32
N MET A 115 6.07 9.38 -7.36
CA MET A 115 5.95 10.42 -6.32
C MET A 115 7.06 10.32 -5.25
N ASN A 116 8.03 9.40 -5.41
CA ASN A 116 9.08 9.09 -4.42
C ASN A 116 8.53 8.88 -3.00
N ALA A 117 7.28 8.41 -2.92
CA ALA A 117 6.73 7.89 -1.69
C ALA A 117 7.39 6.52 -1.47
N ASP A 118 8.63 6.52 -0.98
CA ASP A 118 9.36 5.31 -0.59
C ASP A 118 8.72 4.75 0.70
N ASN A 119 7.47 4.37 0.56
CA ASN A 119 6.69 3.67 1.55
C ASN A 119 6.54 2.21 1.09
N ASP A 120 6.69 1.33 2.06
CA ASP A 120 6.45 -0.10 1.96
C ASP A 120 5.08 -0.43 1.33
N GLU A 121 4.05 0.37 1.64
CA GLU A 121 2.69 0.19 1.12
C GLU A 121 2.60 0.24 -0.40
N THR A 122 3.33 1.11 -1.08
CA THR A 122 3.33 1.18 -2.55
C THR A 122 3.89 -0.11 -3.15
N SER A 123 4.97 -0.64 -2.58
CA SER A 123 5.55 -1.92 -3.01
C SER A 123 4.62 -3.10 -2.68
N ILE A 124 3.93 -3.07 -1.55
CA ILE A 124 2.90 -4.07 -1.20
C ILE A 124 1.75 -4.05 -2.21
N LEU A 125 1.28 -2.87 -2.61
CA LEU A 125 0.22 -2.71 -3.60
C LEU A 125 0.66 -3.23 -4.98
N GLU A 126 1.88 -2.91 -5.42
CA GLU A 126 2.43 -3.46 -6.67
C GLU A 126 2.55 -4.99 -6.63
N ALA A 127 2.95 -5.56 -5.49
CA ALA A 127 2.95 -7.01 -5.30
C ALA A 127 1.52 -7.56 -5.38
N PHE A 128 0.54 -6.93 -4.72
CA PHE A 128 -0.84 -7.40 -4.77
C PHE A 128 -1.40 -7.38 -6.20
N ILE A 129 -1.12 -6.33 -6.97
CA ILE A 129 -1.52 -6.25 -8.38
C ILE A 129 -0.85 -7.35 -9.21
N ALA A 130 0.45 -7.64 -8.98
CA ALA A 130 1.13 -8.73 -9.65
C ALA A 130 0.51 -10.10 -9.30
N GLN A 131 0.16 -10.33 -8.04
CA GLN A 131 -0.59 -11.51 -7.63
C GLN A 131 -1.94 -11.59 -8.36
N SER A 132 -2.68 -10.50 -8.46
CA SER A 132 -3.95 -10.47 -9.19
C SER A 132 -3.78 -10.77 -10.68
N ARG A 133 -2.74 -10.24 -11.32
CA ARG A 133 -2.40 -10.56 -12.72
C ARG A 133 -2.09 -12.05 -12.92
N MET A 134 -1.44 -12.71 -11.95
CA MET A 134 -1.26 -14.17 -12.00
C MET A 134 -2.60 -14.90 -11.96
N THR A 135 -3.56 -14.47 -11.14
CA THR A 135 -4.86 -15.15 -11.05
C THR A 135 -5.71 -15.08 -12.32
N VAL A 136 -5.39 -14.17 -13.25
CA VAL A 136 -6.09 -14.06 -14.55
C VAL A 136 -5.75 -15.24 -15.46
N ASP A 137 -4.48 -15.61 -15.53
CA ASP A 137 -3.97 -16.72 -16.35
C ASP A 137 -2.73 -17.33 -15.69
N PRO A 138 -2.91 -18.19 -14.66
CA PRO A 138 -1.81 -18.64 -13.82
C PRO A 138 -0.72 -19.37 -14.58
N GLN A 139 -1.07 -20.16 -15.60
CA GLN A 139 -0.13 -20.99 -16.35
C GLN A 139 0.85 -20.15 -17.15
N ASN A 140 0.37 -19.08 -17.80
CA ASN A 140 1.22 -18.25 -18.65
C ASN A 140 1.88 -17.08 -17.90
N ARG A 141 1.33 -16.68 -16.74
CA ARG A 141 1.72 -15.45 -16.05
C ARG A 141 2.55 -15.65 -14.80
N PHE A 142 2.66 -16.88 -14.30
CA PHE A 142 3.41 -17.16 -13.08
C PHE A 142 4.87 -16.71 -13.16
N SER A 143 5.57 -17.00 -14.25
CA SER A 143 6.99 -16.62 -14.39
C SER A 143 7.20 -15.10 -14.28
N THR A 144 6.46 -14.33 -15.07
CA THR A 144 6.58 -12.87 -15.12
C THR A 144 6.11 -12.20 -13.83
N TYR A 145 4.88 -12.48 -13.42
CA TYR A 145 4.27 -11.77 -12.31
C TYR A 145 4.64 -12.37 -10.95
N GLY A 146 5.10 -13.62 -10.89
CA GLY A 146 5.67 -14.23 -9.69
C GLY A 146 7.01 -13.59 -9.31
N SER A 147 7.89 -13.32 -10.29
CA SER A 147 9.11 -12.54 -10.02
C SER A 147 8.76 -11.15 -9.50
N LYS A 148 7.89 -10.42 -10.21
CA LYS A 148 7.45 -9.07 -9.80
C LYS A 148 6.84 -9.06 -8.39
N PHE A 149 6.01 -10.05 -8.06
CA PHE A 149 5.43 -10.22 -6.73
C PHE A 149 6.51 -10.34 -5.65
N ASN A 150 7.49 -11.21 -5.86
CA ASN A 150 8.57 -11.46 -4.91
C ASN A 150 9.49 -10.24 -4.75
N ASP A 151 9.85 -9.59 -5.85
CA ASP A 151 10.71 -8.41 -5.83
C ASP A 151 10.07 -7.26 -5.05
N MET A 152 8.78 -7.01 -5.29
CA MET A 152 8.05 -5.93 -4.64
C MET A 152 7.76 -6.21 -3.16
N LEU A 153 7.41 -7.45 -2.79
CA LEU A 153 7.34 -7.84 -1.38
C LEU A 153 8.69 -7.77 -0.69
N GLY A 154 9.77 -8.16 -1.37
CA GLY A 154 11.13 -8.06 -0.86
C GLY A 154 11.52 -6.61 -0.59
N LYS A 155 11.20 -5.69 -1.51
CA LYS A 155 11.40 -4.24 -1.32
C LYS A 155 10.59 -3.72 -0.13
N ALA A 156 9.29 -4.04 -0.06
CA ALA A 156 8.45 -3.64 1.07
C ALA A 156 8.99 -4.13 2.41
N LYS A 157 9.42 -5.40 2.49
CA LYS A 157 9.97 -6.00 3.70
C LYS A 157 11.29 -5.34 4.14
N LYS A 158 12.11 -4.89 3.20
CA LYS A 158 13.35 -4.14 3.51
C LYS A 158 13.04 -2.76 4.09
N ILE A 159 12.02 -2.08 3.57
CA ILE A 159 11.59 -0.75 4.04
C ILE A 159 10.94 -0.86 5.42
N ASN A 160 9.98 -1.77 5.57
CA ASN A 160 9.23 -1.97 6.79
C ASN A 160 8.98 -3.47 7.04
N PRO A 161 9.89 -4.15 7.77
CA PRO A 161 9.71 -5.56 8.10
C PRO A 161 8.56 -5.80 9.08
N ASP A 162 7.96 -4.75 9.66
CA ASP A 162 6.83 -4.83 10.57
C ASP A 162 5.47 -4.65 9.92
N ASN A 163 5.41 -4.34 8.62
CA ASN A 163 4.14 -4.27 7.91
C ASN A 163 3.51 -5.66 7.78
N PRO A 164 2.31 -5.90 8.37
CA PRO A 164 1.69 -7.21 8.33
C PRO A 164 1.23 -7.62 6.92
N ARG A 165 1.01 -6.69 5.99
CA ARG A 165 0.56 -7.01 4.61
C ARG A 165 1.62 -7.73 3.80
N VAL A 166 2.90 -7.53 4.11
CA VAL A 166 4.00 -8.30 3.50
C VAL A 166 3.78 -9.79 3.74
N TYR A 167 3.58 -10.15 5.00
CA TYR A 167 3.40 -11.55 5.42
C TYR A 167 2.01 -12.09 5.05
N ASN A 168 0.98 -11.24 5.04
CA ASN A 168 -0.33 -11.60 4.49
C ASN A 168 -0.19 -12.07 3.05
N LEU A 169 0.36 -11.24 2.16
CA LEU A 169 0.46 -11.57 0.75
C LEU A 169 1.38 -12.76 0.52
N GLN A 170 2.52 -12.83 1.24
CA GLN A 170 3.44 -13.95 1.18
C GLN A 170 2.75 -15.26 1.61
N GLY A 171 2.08 -15.27 2.75
CA GLY A 171 1.37 -16.44 3.28
C GLY A 171 0.24 -16.89 2.35
N ARG A 172 -0.55 -15.95 1.83
CA ARG A 172 -1.58 -16.22 0.81
C ARG A 172 -1.00 -16.87 -0.44
N ASN A 173 0.08 -16.30 -0.97
CA ASN A 173 0.73 -16.81 -2.17
C ASN A 173 1.24 -18.24 -1.96
N LEU A 174 1.90 -18.50 -0.82
CA LEU A 174 2.34 -19.85 -0.46
C LEU A 174 1.16 -20.82 -0.32
N TYR A 175 0.08 -20.40 0.33
CA TYR A 175 -1.08 -21.25 0.60
C TYR A 175 -1.70 -21.79 -0.69
N TYR A 176 -1.82 -20.94 -1.72
CA TYR A 176 -2.39 -21.31 -3.01
C TYR A 176 -1.38 -21.83 -4.03
N THR A 177 -0.08 -21.76 -3.74
CA THR A 177 0.95 -22.41 -4.56
C THR A 177 0.87 -23.92 -4.32
N PRO A 178 0.87 -24.77 -5.37
CA PRO A 178 0.88 -26.22 -5.19
C PRO A 178 2.10 -26.72 -4.38
N GLU A 179 1.92 -27.79 -3.61
CA GLU A 179 2.97 -28.36 -2.75
C GLU A 179 4.22 -28.77 -3.53
N GLN A 180 4.06 -29.31 -4.74
CA GLN A 180 5.17 -29.68 -5.62
C GLN A 180 6.08 -28.51 -6.01
N PHE A 181 5.58 -27.28 -5.88
CA PHE A 181 6.34 -26.04 -6.11
C PHE A 181 6.76 -25.35 -4.80
N GLY A 182 6.71 -26.07 -3.67
CA GLY A 182 7.09 -25.54 -2.36
C GLY A 182 6.02 -24.68 -1.69
N GLY A 183 4.79 -24.68 -2.21
CA GLY A 183 3.66 -24.02 -1.57
C GLY A 183 2.92 -24.91 -0.57
N GLY A 184 1.62 -24.69 -0.47
CA GLY A 184 0.68 -25.45 0.35
C GLY A 184 0.66 -25.01 1.81
N LYS A 185 -0.28 -25.61 2.55
CA LYS A 185 -0.61 -25.27 3.92
C LYS A 185 0.61 -25.34 4.85
N LYS A 186 1.40 -26.42 4.76
CA LYS A 186 2.60 -26.64 5.60
C LYS A 186 3.58 -25.46 5.56
N ASN A 187 3.81 -24.89 4.38
CA ASN A 187 4.76 -23.79 4.19
C ASN A 187 4.13 -22.41 4.40
N ALA A 188 2.81 -22.30 4.18
CA ALA A 188 2.08 -21.05 4.35
C ALA A 188 1.81 -20.71 5.82
N CYS A 189 1.44 -21.69 6.64
CA CYS A 189 0.96 -21.44 8.00
C CYS A 189 1.96 -20.71 8.90
N PRO A 190 3.26 -21.06 8.93
CA PRO A 190 4.24 -20.28 9.71
C PRO A 190 4.30 -18.80 9.31
N VAL A 191 4.09 -18.49 8.02
CA VAL A 191 4.07 -17.10 7.52
C VAL A 191 2.76 -16.40 7.88
N ILE A 192 1.64 -17.11 7.82
CA ILE A 192 0.32 -16.60 8.23
C ILE A 192 0.30 -16.29 9.74
N ASP A 193 0.92 -17.12 10.57
CA ASP A 193 1.08 -16.87 12.01
C ASP A 193 1.87 -15.59 12.28
N VAL A 194 2.97 -15.38 11.54
CA VAL A 194 3.72 -14.11 11.60
C VAL A 194 2.85 -12.94 11.19
N ALA A 195 2.08 -13.06 10.11
CA ALA A 195 1.16 -12.01 9.67
C ALA A 195 0.14 -11.65 10.75
N MET A 196 -0.50 -12.64 11.38
CA MET A 196 -1.46 -12.43 12.47
C MET A 196 -0.83 -11.75 13.68
N ASN A 197 0.35 -12.19 14.11
CA ASN A 197 1.08 -11.56 15.21
C ASN A 197 1.43 -10.09 14.91
N LYS A 198 1.73 -9.77 13.65
CA LYS A 198 1.97 -8.37 13.24
C LYS A 198 0.68 -7.57 13.16
N TYR A 199 -0.43 -8.15 12.69
CA TYR A 199 -1.73 -7.48 12.70
C TYR A 199 -2.23 -7.15 14.11
N GLN A 200 -1.91 -7.97 15.12
CA GLN A 200 -2.26 -7.69 16.51
C GLN A 200 -1.58 -6.43 17.05
N LYS A 201 -0.37 -6.13 16.56
CA LYS A 201 0.44 -4.97 16.98
C LYS A 201 0.31 -3.77 16.03
N PHE A 202 -0.33 -3.98 14.87
CA PHE A 202 -0.43 -2.96 13.84
C PHE A 202 -1.42 -1.87 14.24
N VAL A 203 -0.94 -0.63 14.21
CA VAL A 203 -1.75 0.58 14.39
C VAL A 203 -1.65 1.39 13.12
N SER A 204 -2.80 1.68 12.50
CA SER A 204 -2.84 2.55 11.32
C SER A 204 -2.43 3.96 11.69
N LYS A 205 -1.62 4.62 10.84
CA LYS A 205 -1.14 5.99 11.09
C LYS A 205 -2.28 7.03 11.12
N SER A 206 -3.38 6.75 10.43
CA SER A 206 -4.64 7.50 10.54
C SER A 206 -5.81 6.64 10.07
N SER A 207 -7.03 7.15 10.16
CA SER A 207 -8.25 6.47 9.72
C SER A 207 -8.28 6.16 8.22
N ILE A 208 -7.48 6.88 7.41
CA ILE A 208 -7.44 6.73 5.95
C ILE A 208 -6.18 6.02 5.44
N HIS A 209 -5.23 5.70 6.31
CA HIS A 209 -4.08 4.89 5.92
C HIS A 209 -4.48 3.43 5.66
N PRO A 210 -3.71 2.67 4.86
CA PRO A 210 -4.00 1.28 4.57
C PRO A 210 -4.22 0.46 5.84
N SER A 211 -5.33 -0.26 5.92
CA SER A 211 -5.75 -1.05 7.08
C SER A 211 -6.32 -2.43 6.72
N TRP A 212 -6.20 -2.83 5.45
CA TRP A 212 -6.77 -4.07 4.91
C TRP A 212 -5.96 -5.33 5.28
N GLY A 213 -6.55 -6.49 4.98
CA GLY A 213 -5.87 -7.78 4.98
C GLY A 213 -6.00 -8.58 6.27
N ARG A 214 -6.34 -7.96 7.40
CA ARG A 214 -6.52 -8.67 8.69
C ARG A 214 -7.54 -9.81 8.59
N ASP A 215 -8.78 -9.50 8.18
CA ASP A 215 -9.88 -10.47 8.12
C ASP A 215 -9.56 -11.66 7.21
N TYR A 216 -8.86 -11.42 6.09
CA TYR A 216 -8.44 -12.50 5.20
C TYR A 216 -7.32 -13.35 5.83
N THR A 217 -6.38 -12.71 6.53
CA THR A 217 -5.32 -13.43 7.25
C THR A 217 -5.91 -14.32 8.33
N GLU A 218 -6.89 -13.79 9.09
CA GLU A 218 -7.56 -14.52 10.15
C GLU A 218 -8.29 -15.76 9.62
N LYS A 219 -9.00 -15.63 8.49
CA LYS A 219 -9.61 -16.79 7.81
C LYS A 219 -8.58 -17.87 7.49
N LEU A 220 -7.46 -17.50 6.86
CA LEU A 220 -6.40 -18.47 6.55
C LEU A 220 -5.73 -19.04 7.81
N TYR A 221 -5.59 -18.24 8.86
CA TYR A 221 -5.06 -18.67 10.14
C TYR A 221 -5.95 -19.73 10.80
N GLU A 222 -7.27 -19.57 10.73
CA GLU A 222 -8.21 -20.61 11.19
C GLU A 222 -8.14 -21.87 10.31
N GLU A 223 -7.97 -21.74 9.00
CA GLU A 223 -7.72 -22.91 8.14
C GLU A 223 -6.43 -23.62 8.54
N CYS A 224 -5.38 -22.90 8.93
CA CYS A 224 -4.10 -23.46 9.38
C CYS A 224 -4.20 -24.38 10.61
N LYS A 225 -5.23 -24.21 11.44
CA LYS A 225 -5.45 -25.02 12.65
C LYS A 225 -6.24 -26.31 12.42
N LYS A 226 -6.90 -26.45 11.28
CA LYS A 226 -7.62 -27.68 10.89
C LYS A 226 -6.67 -28.79 10.47
#